data_AF-K1U8E9-F1
#
_entry.id   AF-K1U8E9-F1
#
_cell.length_a   1.000
_cell.length_b   1.000
_cell.length_c   1.000
_cell.angle_alpha   90.00
_cell.angle_beta   90.00
_cell.angle_gamma   90.00
#
_symmetry.space_group_name_H-M   'P 1'
#
loop_
_entity.id
_entity.type
_entity.pdbx_description
1 polymer ?
#
loop_
_entity_poly.entity_id
_entity_poly.type
_entity_poly.pdbx_seq_one_letter_code
_entity_poly.pdbx_strand_id
1 'polypeptide(L)'
;CFPGAAVLVLGVSDRSVKNDGRFEPMDALPHMTESQRRAARNTGAAFWSTCDAMRAQGGMERFVQNGWAGKDYTHINYAGGSRVAWALVDALNALTAEVAARKRAEEVRREAAAPILSPRQRARIDRMLLPDTPGKTLTIPDHDPPRHGWHRRKAAGAARLRLLLAA
;
A
#
# COMPACT_ATOMS: atom_id res chain seq x y z
N CYS A 1 7.64 -5.72 -29.32
CA CYS A 1 6.70 -5.36 -28.24
C CYS A 1 7.22 -5.96 -26.92
N PHE A 2 7.00 -5.30 -25.76
CA PHE A 2 7.57 -5.69 -24.45
C PHE A 2 6.46 -6.08 -23.45
N PRO A 3 5.92 -7.31 -23.49
CA PRO A 3 4.72 -7.68 -22.74
C PRO A 3 4.91 -7.78 -21.22
N GLY A 4 6.15 -7.96 -20.73
CA GLY A 4 6.47 -8.02 -19.30
C GLY A 4 7.04 -6.73 -18.72
N ALA A 5 7.08 -5.64 -19.50
CA ALA A 5 7.67 -4.39 -19.03
C ALA A 5 6.74 -3.69 -18.05
N ALA A 6 7.29 -3.25 -16.92
CA ALA A 6 6.62 -2.29 -16.07
C ALA A 6 6.58 -0.93 -16.76
N VAL A 7 5.44 -0.23 -16.66
CA VAL A 7 5.25 1.10 -17.24
C VAL A 7 5.07 2.11 -16.13
N LEU A 8 5.82 3.21 -16.21
CA LEU A 8 5.66 4.39 -15.36
C LEU A 8 5.30 5.58 -16.25
N VAL A 9 4.18 6.23 -15.92
CA VAL A 9 3.78 7.50 -16.51
C VAL A 9 4.30 8.63 -15.65
N LEU A 10 5.16 9.47 -16.23
CA LEU A 10 5.53 10.77 -15.65
C LEU A 10 4.46 11.78 -16.04
N GLY A 11 3.80 12.37 -15.04
CA GLY A 11 2.76 13.36 -15.24
C GLY A 11 3.30 14.65 -15.88
N VAL A 12 2.39 15.52 -16.30
CA VAL A 12 2.75 16.87 -16.75
C VAL A 12 3.58 17.62 -15.70
N SER A 13 4.54 18.42 -16.16
CA SER A 13 5.33 19.30 -15.31
C SER A 13 4.49 20.47 -14.78
N ASP A 14 4.94 21.07 -13.68
CA ASP A 14 4.39 22.35 -13.25
C ASP A 14 4.69 23.41 -14.31
N ARG A 15 3.76 24.36 -14.50
CA ARG A 15 3.94 25.52 -15.37
C ARG A 15 3.10 26.68 -14.86
N SER A 16 3.57 27.89 -15.11
CA SER A 16 2.92 29.11 -14.63
C SER A 16 2.68 30.09 -15.76
N VAL A 17 1.61 30.87 -15.62
CA VAL A 17 1.38 32.07 -16.44
C VAL A 17 1.80 33.28 -15.61
N LYS A 18 2.50 34.23 -16.24
CA LYS A 18 2.88 35.49 -15.62
C LYS A 18 1.83 36.55 -15.94
N ASN A 19 0.99 36.88 -14.97
CA ASN A 19 -0.06 37.91 -15.07
C ASN A 19 0.25 39.03 -14.08
N ASP A 20 0.49 40.26 -14.56
CA ASP A 20 0.68 41.46 -13.72
C ASP A 20 1.64 41.28 -12.53
N GLY A 21 2.75 40.56 -12.76
CA GLY A 21 3.77 40.28 -11.74
C GLY A 21 3.44 39.14 -10.77
N ARG A 22 2.29 38.49 -10.90
CA ARG A 22 1.91 37.26 -10.20
C ARG A 22 2.17 36.04 -11.08
N PHE A 23 2.53 34.94 -10.42
CA PHE A 23 2.71 33.63 -11.05
C PHE A 23 1.53 32.75 -10.68
N GLU A 24 0.71 32.41 -11.67
CA GLU A 24 -0.48 31.61 -11.47
C GLU A 24 -0.28 30.23 -12.11
N PRO A 25 -0.56 29.13 -11.40
CA PRO A 25 -0.61 27.82 -12.00
C PRO A 25 -1.64 27.79 -13.11
N MET A 26 -1.41 26.98 -14.13
CA MET A 26 -2.43 26.80 -15.15
C MET A 26 -3.67 26.07 -14.62
N ASP A 27 -4.86 26.63 -14.88
CA ASP A 27 -6.16 26.06 -14.51
C ASP A 27 -6.40 24.63 -15.01
N ALA A 28 -5.91 24.29 -16.20
CA ALA A 28 -6.06 22.96 -16.78
C ALA A 28 -5.20 21.88 -16.08
N LEU A 29 -4.19 22.27 -15.28
CA LEU A 29 -3.19 21.35 -14.74
C LEU A 29 -3.76 20.25 -13.84
N PRO A 30 -4.70 20.52 -12.91
CA PRO A 30 -5.34 19.49 -12.11
C PRO A 30 -6.11 18.48 -12.96
N HIS A 31 -6.82 18.96 -13.99
CA HIS A 31 -7.62 18.10 -14.89
C HIS A 31 -6.74 17.20 -15.77
N MET A 32 -5.62 17.74 -16.28
CA MET A 32 -4.63 16.96 -17.03
C MET A 32 -3.99 15.90 -16.15
N THR A 33 -3.55 16.28 -14.94
CA THR A 33 -2.93 15.37 -13.97
C THR A 33 -3.87 14.22 -13.62
N GLU A 34 -5.14 14.51 -13.33
CA GLU A 34 -6.11 13.48 -13.01
C GLU A 34 -6.42 12.57 -14.21
N SER A 35 -6.49 13.13 -15.41
CA SER A 35 -6.68 12.33 -16.63
C SER A 35 -5.52 11.36 -16.86
N GLN A 36 -4.27 11.81 -16.70
CA GLN A 36 -3.09 10.96 -16.82
C GLN A 36 -3.04 9.90 -15.72
N ARG A 37 -3.36 10.27 -14.48
CA ARG A 37 -3.41 9.34 -13.35
C ARG A 37 -4.46 8.25 -13.56
N ARG A 38 -5.66 8.62 -14.02
CA ARG A 38 -6.73 7.67 -14.37
C ARG A 38 -6.32 6.74 -15.50
N ALA A 39 -5.71 7.27 -16.56
CA ALA A 39 -5.22 6.47 -17.67
C ALA A 39 -4.20 5.43 -17.19
N ALA A 40 -3.19 5.85 -16.42
CA ALA A 40 -2.18 4.95 -15.86
C ALA A 40 -2.82 3.84 -15.00
N ARG A 41 -3.75 4.22 -14.11
CA ARG A 41 -4.47 3.26 -13.27
C ARG A 41 -5.26 2.24 -14.10
N ASN A 42 -6.00 2.69 -15.11
CA ASN A 42 -6.84 1.82 -15.94
C ASN A 42 -6.02 0.83 -16.77
N THR A 43 -4.75 1.11 -17.01
CA THR A 43 -3.84 0.23 -17.77
C THR A 43 -2.88 -0.55 -16.87
N GLY A 44 -2.98 -0.45 -15.55
CA GLY A 44 -2.05 -1.08 -14.61
C GLY A 44 -0.63 -0.47 -14.61
N ALA A 45 -0.47 0.75 -15.14
CA ALA A 45 0.78 1.49 -15.09
C ALA A 45 0.91 2.28 -13.77
N ALA A 46 2.14 2.45 -13.30
CA ALA A 46 2.42 3.38 -12.22
C ALA A 46 2.30 4.82 -12.72
N PHE A 47 1.98 5.75 -11.82
CA PHE A 47 1.94 7.18 -12.09
C PHE A 47 2.80 7.93 -11.08
N TRP A 48 3.64 8.85 -11.55
CA TRP A 48 4.41 9.76 -10.71
C TRP A 48 4.22 11.20 -11.15
N SER A 49 3.88 12.07 -10.20
CA SER A 49 3.52 13.47 -10.47
C SER A 49 4.75 14.36 -10.55
N THR A 50 5.22 14.62 -11.78
CA THR A 50 6.31 15.57 -12.03
C THR A 50 5.95 16.97 -11.55
N CYS A 51 4.69 17.39 -11.73
CA CYS A 51 4.16 18.64 -11.17
C CYS A 51 4.38 18.74 -9.66
N ASP A 52 3.96 17.73 -8.87
CA ASP A 52 4.11 17.78 -7.42
C ASP A 52 5.59 17.77 -7.00
N ALA A 53 6.44 17.03 -7.72
CA ALA A 53 7.88 17.00 -7.49
C ALA A 53 8.55 18.37 -7.73
N MET A 54 8.10 19.12 -8.75
CA MET A 54 8.57 20.48 -8.99
C MET A 54 8.03 21.44 -7.92
N ARG A 55 6.76 21.32 -7.54
CA ARG A 55 6.13 22.16 -6.50
C ARG A 55 6.77 21.98 -5.13
N ALA A 56 7.16 20.76 -4.77
CA ALA A 56 7.93 20.48 -3.56
C ALA A 56 9.28 21.21 -3.54
N GLN A 57 9.81 21.57 -4.71
CA GLN A 57 11.04 22.34 -4.89
C GLN A 57 10.79 23.85 -5.13
N GLY A 58 9.58 24.33 -4.89
CA GLY A 58 9.19 25.74 -5.05
C GLY A 58 8.48 26.08 -6.36
N GLY A 59 8.17 25.07 -7.18
CA GLY A 59 7.40 25.24 -8.41
C GLY A 59 8.16 25.92 -9.55
N MET A 60 7.46 26.15 -10.66
CA MET A 60 8.05 26.69 -11.87
C MET A 60 8.73 28.05 -11.67
N GLU A 61 8.17 28.94 -10.85
CA GLU A 61 8.78 30.24 -10.56
C GLU A 61 10.20 30.08 -9.97
N ARG A 62 10.36 29.21 -8.97
CA ARG A 62 11.67 28.94 -8.36
C ARG A 62 12.63 28.29 -9.36
N PHE A 63 12.12 27.44 -10.26
CA PHE A 63 12.92 26.84 -11.32
C PHE A 63 13.47 27.92 -12.27
N VAL A 64 12.67 28.91 -12.66
CA VAL A 64 13.14 30.04 -13.48
C VAL A 64 14.16 30.89 -12.71
N GLN A 65 13.90 31.21 -11.45
CA GLN A 65 14.82 31.99 -10.60
C GLN A 65 16.19 31.31 -10.47
N ASN A 66 16.22 29.98 -10.38
CA ASN A 66 17.44 29.19 -10.26
C ASN A 66 18.12 28.89 -11.60
N GLY A 67 17.57 29.36 -12.73
CA GLY A 67 18.08 29.04 -14.06
C GLY A 67 17.87 27.58 -14.48
N TRP A 68 16.89 26.89 -13.89
CA TRP A 68 16.50 25.51 -14.19
C TRP A 68 15.38 25.40 -15.23
N ALA A 69 14.75 26.53 -15.57
CA ALA A 69 13.71 26.63 -16.59
C ALA A 69 13.85 27.92 -17.41
N GLY A 70 13.22 27.93 -18.59
CA GLY A 70 13.15 29.09 -19.47
C GLY A 70 12.25 30.19 -18.90
N LYS A 71 12.46 31.44 -19.35
CA LYS A 71 11.61 32.59 -18.98
C LYS A 71 10.20 32.54 -19.59
N ASP A 72 9.87 31.45 -20.30
CA ASP A 72 8.53 31.13 -20.77
C ASP A 72 7.68 30.42 -19.70
N TYR A 73 8.25 30.16 -18.51
CA TYR A 73 7.59 29.54 -17.36
C TYR A 73 6.92 28.20 -17.70
N THR A 74 7.45 27.49 -18.71
CA THR A 74 6.89 26.23 -19.20
C THR A 74 7.97 25.17 -19.34
N HIS A 75 9.11 25.49 -19.96
CA HIS A 75 10.11 24.48 -20.29
C HIS A 75 11.25 24.43 -19.27
N ILE A 76 11.46 23.26 -18.66
CA ILE A 76 12.67 23.00 -17.87
C ILE A 76 13.86 22.71 -18.80
N ASN A 77 15.05 23.17 -18.41
CA ASN A 77 16.28 22.85 -19.13
C ASN A 77 16.98 21.62 -18.50
N TYR A 78 18.18 21.30 -18.95
CA TYR A 78 18.93 20.13 -18.45
C TYR A 78 19.14 20.14 -16.92
N ALA A 79 19.44 21.31 -16.34
CA ALA A 79 19.63 21.44 -14.90
C ALA A 79 18.31 21.19 -14.14
N GLY A 80 17.19 21.71 -14.64
CA GLY A 80 15.86 21.41 -14.10
C GLY A 80 15.46 19.95 -14.26
N GLY A 81 15.75 19.36 -15.42
CA GLY A 81 15.55 17.93 -15.67
C GLY A 81 16.32 17.06 -14.67
N SER A 82 17.55 17.44 -14.35
CA SER A 82 18.37 16.75 -13.34
C SER A 82 17.76 16.82 -11.94
N ARG A 83 17.16 17.96 -11.55
CA ARG A 83 16.45 18.11 -10.27
C ARG A 83 15.21 17.22 -10.17
N VAL A 84 14.45 17.11 -11.26
CA VAL A 84 13.30 16.22 -11.34
C VAL A 84 13.74 14.75 -11.31
N ALA A 85 14.80 14.40 -12.02
CA ALA A 85 15.34 13.04 -12.05
C ALA A 85 15.81 12.56 -10.67
N TRP A 86 16.52 13.40 -9.91
CA TRP A 86 16.90 13.08 -8.54
C TRP A 86 15.69 12.86 -7.63
N ALA A 87 14.68 13.73 -7.72
CA ALA A 87 13.44 13.54 -6.95
C ALA A 87 12.72 12.22 -7.29
N LEU A 88 12.77 11.79 -8.55
CA LEU A 88 12.23 10.49 -8.96
C LEU A 88 13.05 9.33 -8.39
N VAL A 89 14.38 9.41 -8.45
CA VAL A 89 15.27 8.39 -7.86
C VAL A 89 15.03 8.25 -6.36
N ASP A 90 14.89 9.37 -5.64
CA ASP A 90 14.59 9.37 -4.22
C ASP A 90 13.24 8.70 -3.92
N ALA A 91 12.21 9.01 -4.70
CA ALA A 91 10.89 8.39 -4.55
C ALA A 91 10.92 6.87 -4.80
N LEU A 92 11.68 6.41 -5.81
CA LEU A 92 11.84 4.99 -6.10
C LEU A 92 12.62 4.27 -4.99
N ASN A 93 13.66 4.89 -4.46
CA ASN A 93 14.44 4.34 -3.35
C ASN A 93 13.60 4.21 -2.08
N ALA A 94 12.82 5.24 -1.75
CA ALA A 94 11.91 5.22 -0.60
C ALA A 94 10.88 4.09 -0.74
N LEU A 95 10.20 3.99 -1.88
CA LEU A 95 9.23 2.92 -2.15
C LEU A 95 9.87 1.53 -2.07
N THR A 96 11.08 1.38 -2.62
CA THR A 96 11.81 0.10 -2.58
C THR A 96 12.13 -0.31 -1.14
N ALA A 97 12.57 0.64 -0.31
CA ALA A 97 12.85 0.39 1.10
C ALA A 97 11.59 -0.01 1.87
N GLU A 98 10.45 0.66 1.63
CA GLU A 98 9.16 0.34 2.25
C GLU A 98 8.67 -1.06 1.87
N VAL A 99 8.77 -1.42 0.59
CA VAL A 99 8.38 -2.75 0.10
C VAL A 99 9.26 -3.83 0.71
N ALA A 100 10.58 -3.59 0.79
CA ALA A 100 11.51 -4.52 1.41
C ALA A 100 11.22 -4.70 2.92
N ALA A 101 10.94 -3.61 3.64
CA ALA A 101 10.56 -3.68 5.05
C ALA A 101 9.27 -4.47 5.27
N ARG A 102 8.27 -4.28 4.40
CA ARG A 102 7.00 -5.01 4.46
C ARG A 102 7.18 -6.51 4.25
N LYS A 103 7.97 -6.91 3.24
CA LYS A 103 8.28 -8.31 2.96
C LYS A 103 8.97 -8.98 4.16
N ARG A 104 9.99 -8.33 4.73
CA ARG A 104 10.69 -8.84 5.93
C ARG A 104 9.75 -8.98 7.13
N ALA A 105 8.86 -8.02 7.35
CA ALA A 105 7.89 -8.09 8.44
C ALA A 105 6.90 -9.24 8.27
N GLU A 106 6.51 -9.55 7.03
CA GLU A 106 5.65 -10.69 6.72
C GLU A 106 6.38 -12.04 6.89
N GLU A 107 7.64 -12.11 6.48
CA GLU A 107 8.50 -13.28 6.70
C GLU A 107 8.65 -13.60 8.19
N VAL A 108 8.99 -12.59 9.00
CA VAL A 108 9.09 -12.74 10.46
C VAL A 108 7.76 -13.20 11.07
N ARG A 109 6.63 -12.64 10.62
CA ARG A 109 5.30 -13.07 11.07
C ARG A 109 5.01 -14.52 10.69
N ARG A 110 5.40 -14.93 9.48
CA ARG A 110 5.22 -16.30 8.98
C ARG A 110 6.07 -17.29 9.78
N GLU A 111 7.31 -16.94 10.08
CA GLU A 111 8.22 -17.74 10.90
C GLU A 111 7.71 -17.87 12.34
N ALA A 112 7.25 -16.77 12.94
CA ALA A 112 6.67 -16.78 14.28
C ALA A 112 5.37 -17.61 14.36
N ALA A 113 4.60 -17.66 13.27
CA ALA A 113 3.39 -18.48 13.18
C ALA A 113 3.68 -19.95 12.81
N ALA A 114 4.91 -20.29 12.44
CA ALA A 114 5.28 -21.65 12.06
C ALA A 114 5.19 -22.58 13.29
N PRO A 115 4.55 -23.76 13.16
CA PRO A 115 4.41 -24.67 14.27
C PRO A 115 5.79 -25.18 14.74
N ILE A 116 6.12 -24.93 16.01
CA ILE A 116 7.37 -25.35 16.67
C ILE A 116 7.61 -26.87 16.55
N LEU A 117 6.53 -27.65 16.58
CA LEU A 117 6.57 -29.10 16.41
C LEU A 117 5.98 -29.47 15.06
N SER A 118 6.70 -30.30 14.31
CA SER A 118 6.17 -30.94 13.10
C SER A 118 4.94 -31.81 13.43
N PRO A 119 4.06 -32.09 12.46
CA PRO A 119 2.89 -32.96 12.68
C PRO A 119 3.24 -34.32 13.32
N ARG A 120 4.39 -34.90 12.95
CA ARG A 120 4.88 -36.16 13.53
C ARG A 120 5.32 -36.02 14.98
N GLN A 121 6.00 -34.92 15.32
CA GLN A 121 6.42 -34.65 16.70
C GLN A 121 5.20 -34.35 17.59
N ARG A 122 4.20 -33.61 17.09
CA ARG A 122 2.92 -33.42 17.79
C ARG A 122 2.22 -34.74 18.05
N ALA A 123 2.01 -35.56 17.01
CA ALA A 123 1.37 -36.87 17.15
C ALA A 123 2.09 -37.79 18.14
N ARG A 124 3.43 -37.73 18.18
CA ARG A 124 4.23 -38.46 19.18
C ARG A 124 3.98 -37.96 20.60
N ILE A 125 3.96 -36.65 20.82
CA ILE A 125 3.70 -36.07 22.15
C ILE A 125 2.26 -36.35 22.57
N ASP A 126 1.28 -36.20 21.68
CA ASP A 126 -0.13 -36.47 21.97
C ASP A 126 -0.32 -37.92 22.45
N ARG A 127 0.32 -38.89 21.78
CA ARG A 127 0.30 -40.31 22.17
C ARG A 127 1.01 -40.59 23.50
N MET A 128 1.96 -39.75 23.91
CA MET A 128 2.64 -39.88 25.21
C MET A 128 1.85 -39.23 26.35
N LEU A 129 1.13 -38.14 26.09
CA LEU A 129 0.36 -37.38 27.10
C LEU A 129 -1.05 -37.93 27.33
N LEU A 130 -1.67 -38.48 26.29
CA LEU A 130 -2.96 -39.17 26.35
C LEU A 130 -2.70 -40.67 26.15
N PRO A 131 -2.33 -41.41 27.21
CA PRO A 131 -2.29 -42.86 27.11
C PRO A 131 -3.70 -43.34 26.73
N ASP A 132 -3.76 -44.27 25.78
CA ASP A 132 -5.00 -44.93 25.35
C ASP A 132 -5.87 -45.21 26.56
N THR A 133 -6.94 -44.43 26.76
CA THR A 133 -8.00 -44.80 27.68
C THR A 133 -8.91 -45.69 26.84
N PRO A 134 -8.93 -47.02 27.06
CA PRO A 134 -9.84 -47.88 26.33
C PRO A 134 -11.25 -47.39 26.66
N GLY A 135 -12.06 -47.20 25.63
CA GLY A 135 -13.37 -46.56 25.70
C GLY A 135 -14.18 -46.97 26.93
N LYS A 136 -14.24 -46.07 27.92
CA LYS A 136 -15.45 -45.92 28.70
C LYS A 136 -16.35 -45.02 27.89
N THR A 137 -17.26 -45.63 27.14
CA THR A 137 -18.53 -44.98 26.85
C THR A 137 -19.10 -44.59 28.22
N LEU A 138 -18.94 -43.32 28.60
CA LEU A 138 -19.66 -42.75 29.71
C LEU A 138 -21.12 -42.74 29.27
N THR A 139 -21.85 -43.80 29.61
CA THR A 139 -23.30 -43.76 29.65
C THR A 139 -23.66 -42.68 30.66
N ILE A 140 -24.00 -41.50 30.16
CA ILE A 140 -24.65 -40.45 30.94
C ILE A 140 -26.02 -41.06 31.29
N PRO A 141 -26.34 -41.31 32.58
CA PRO A 141 -27.69 -41.71 32.94
C PRO A 141 -28.62 -40.57 32.54
N ASP A 142 -29.73 -40.89 31.88
CA ASP A 142 -30.79 -39.93 31.60
C ASP A 142 -31.22 -39.26 32.91
N HIS A 143 -30.71 -38.05 33.14
CA HIS A 143 -31.21 -37.19 34.19
C HIS A 143 -32.25 -36.29 33.56
N ASP A 144 -33.51 -36.55 33.92
CA ASP A 144 -34.64 -35.71 33.59
C ASP A 144 -34.36 -34.27 34.08
N PRO A 145 -34.40 -33.25 33.21
CA PRO A 145 -34.04 -31.90 33.62
C PRO A 145 -35.19 -31.23 34.37
N PRO A 146 -34.94 -30.57 35.53
CA PRO A 146 -35.97 -29.76 36.15
C PRO A 146 -36.20 -28.49 35.32
N ARG A 147 -37.47 -28.28 34.96
CA ARG A 147 -37.95 -27.09 34.28
C ARG A 147 -37.95 -25.90 35.24
N HIS A 148 -36.94 -25.03 35.22
CA HIS A 148 -37.12 -23.63 35.61
C HIS A 148 -36.17 -22.72 34.83
N GLY A 149 -36.77 -21.79 34.07
CA GLY A 149 -36.05 -20.89 33.18
C GLY A 149 -35.53 -19.64 33.87
N TRP A 150 -34.36 -19.17 33.43
CA TRP A 150 -33.92 -17.79 33.62
C TRP A 150 -33.13 -17.31 32.38
N HIS A 151 -33.73 -16.29 31.75
CA HIS A 151 -33.27 -15.31 30.76
C HIS A 151 -31.82 -15.33 30.21
N ARG A 152 -31.71 -15.36 28.87
CA ARG A 152 -30.50 -15.02 28.10
C ARG A 152 -30.11 -13.55 28.29
N ARG A 153 -28.87 -13.28 28.70
CA ARG A 153 -28.18 -12.04 28.33
C ARG A 153 -27.21 -12.33 27.18
N LYS A 154 -27.38 -11.59 26.08
CA LYS A 154 -26.50 -11.62 24.90
C LYS A 154 -25.14 -11.01 25.26
N ALA A 155 -24.06 -11.75 25.03
CA ALA A 155 -22.73 -11.17 24.91
C ALA A 155 -22.40 -11.06 23.41
N ALA A 156 -22.32 -9.83 22.92
CA ALA A 156 -21.81 -9.50 21.59
C ALA A 156 -20.29 -9.58 21.63
N GLY A 157 -19.72 -10.46 20.82
CA GLY A 157 -18.27 -10.64 20.65
C GLY A 157 -17.88 -10.57 19.19
N ALA A 158 -17.31 -9.43 18.82
CA ALA A 158 -16.31 -9.21 17.77
C ALA A 158 -16.38 -10.06 16.48
N ALA A 159 -16.94 -9.49 15.42
CA ALA A 159 -16.62 -9.88 14.06
C ALA A 159 -15.62 -8.89 13.45
N ARG A 160 -14.40 -9.39 13.21
CA ARG A 160 -13.30 -8.77 12.47
C ARG A 160 -13.56 -8.82 10.96
N LEU A 161 -13.01 -7.82 10.27
CA LEU A 161 -12.36 -7.87 8.94
C LEU A 161 -13.22 -8.11 7.69
N ARG A 162 -13.35 -7.06 6.86
CA ARG A 162 -13.33 -7.17 5.39
C ARG A 162 -12.61 -5.95 4.79
N LEU A 163 -11.47 -6.16 4.16
CA LEU A 163 -10.96 -5.25 3.13
C LEU A 163 -11.01 -6.03 1.81
N LEU A 164 -11.87 -5.57 0.90
CA LEU A 164 -11.91 -6.04 -0.48
C LEU A 164 -10.68 -5.49 -1.21
N LEU A 165 -9.86 -6.39 -1.77
CA LEU A 165 -9.05 -6.06 -2.95
C LEU A 165 -9.89 -6.45 -4.17
N ALA A 166 -10.30 -5.44 -4.95
CA ALA A 166 -10.72 -5.64 -6.33
C ALA A 166 -9.47 -5.61 -7.21
N ALA A 167 -9.33 -6.65 -8.03
CA ALA A 167 -8.46 -6.69 -9.20
C ALA A 167 -8.96 -5.70 -10.27
#